data_AF-A0A4S1G301-F1
#
_entry.id   AF-A0A4S1G301-F1
#
_cell.length_a   1.000
_cell.length_b   1.000
_cell.length_c   1.000
_cell.angle_alpha   90.00
_cell.angle_beta   90.00
_cell.angle_gamma   90.00
#
_symmetry.space_group_name_H-M   'P 1'
#
loop_
_entity.id
_entity.type
_entity.pdbx_description
1 polymer ?
#
loop_
_entity_poly.entity_id
_entity_poly.type
_entity_poly.pdbx_seq_one_letter_code
_entity_poly.pdbx_strand_id
1 'polypeptide(L)' 'MSEAQPTILALLAVTAGLGLLVLAVATTTAFVKVSIVLFLVRNALGTQTIPPNVVLYAAAMILTMFVSAPVAEQTYD' A
#
# COMPACT_ATOMS: atom_id res chain seq x y z
N MET A 1 31.33 -21.87 -4.28
CA MET A 1 30.27 -21.64 -3.27
C MET A 1 30.35 -20.25 -2.60
N SER A 2 31.32 -19.37 -2.95
CA SER A 2 31.48 -18.04 -2.34
C SER A 2 30.84 -16.89 -3.13
N GLU A 3 30.51 -17.08 -4.41
CA GLU A 3 29.93 -16.03 -5.27
C GLU A 3 28.41 -15.91 -5.15
N ALA A 4 27.73 -16.95 -4.65
CA ALA A 4 26.29 -16.87 -4.38
C ALA A 4 25.96 -15.96 -3.18
N GLN A 5 26.88 -15.83 -2.23
CA GLN A 5 26.66 -15.07 -0.99
C GLN A 5 26.36 -13.58 -1.23
N PRO A 6 27.11 -12.82 -2.06
CA PRO A 6 26.76 -11.43 -2.35
C PRO A 6 25.44 -11.31 -3.12
N THR A 7 25.14 -12.22 -4.05
CA THR A 7 23.89 -12.18 -4.83
C THR A 7 22.68 -12.51 -3.97
N ILE A 8 22.76 -13.48 -3.06
CA ILE A 8 21.68 -13.83 -2.12
C ILE A 8 21.45 -12.68 -1.16
N LEU A 9 22.51 -12.08 -0.61
CA LEU A 9 22.39 -10.93 0.28
C LEU A 9 21.74 -9.73 -0.43
N ALA A 10 22.12 -9.45 -1.67
CA ALA A 10 21.51 -8.41 -2.48
C ALA A 10 20.02 -8.71 -2.77
N LEU A 11 19.68 -9.96 -3.13
CA LEU A 11 18.29 -10.37 -3.38
C LEU A 11 17.43 -10.22 -2.11
N LEU A 12 17.99 -10.59 -0.96
CA LEU A 12 17.34 -10.50 0.34
C LEU A 12 17.16 -9.05 0.77
N ALA A 13 18.16 -8.19 0.53
CA ALA A 13 18.06 -6.75 0.80
C ALA A 13 16.99 -6.07 -0.07
N VAL A 14 16.91 -6.41 -1.37
CA VAL A 14 15.90 -5.84 -2.28
C VAL A 14 14.49 -6.31 -1.90
N THR A 15 14.29 -7.60 -1.64
CA THR A 15 12.97 -8.14 -1.26
C THR A 15 12.50 -7.60 0.09
N ALA A 16 13.40 -7.49 1.08
CA ALA A 16 13.11 -6.83 2.35
C ALA A 16 12.78 -5.34 2.16
N GLY A 17 13.55 -4.64 1.31
CA GLY A 17 13.33 -3.23 0.98
C GLY A 17 11.98 -2.98 0.32
N LEU A 18 11.54 -3.85 -0.59
CA LEU A 18 10.21 -3.76 -1.22
C LEU A 18 9.09 -3.94 -0.19
N GLY A 19 9.23 -4.87 0.76
CA GLY A 19 8.27 -5.04 1.86
C GLY A 19 8.17 -3.80 2.76
N LEU A 20 9.33 -3.24 3.13
CA LEU A 20 9.39 -2.01 3.92
C LEU A 20 8.82 -0.81 3.17
N LEU A 21 9.03 -0.72 1.85
CA LEU A 21 8.45 0.33 1.01
C LEU A 21 6.92 0.28 1.03
N VAL A 22 6.34 -0.92 0.84
CA VAL A 22 4.87 -1.08 0.90
C VAL A 22 4.33 -0.69 2.27
N LEU A 23 5.04 -1.04 3.35
CA LEU A 23 4.67 -0.65 4.72
C LEU A 23 4.74 0.87 4.92
N ALA A 24 5.80 1.51 4.43
CA ALA A 24 5.97 2.97 4.51
C ALA A 24 4.85 3.69 3.75
N VAL A 25 4.54 3.27 2.53
CA VAL A 25 3.42 3.84 1.76
C VAL A 25 2.10 3.68 2.51
N ALA A 26 1.81 2.50 3.05
CA ALA A 26 0.55 2.27 3.76
C ALA A 26 0.41 3.13 5.04
N THR A 27 1.50 3.31 5.80
CA THR A 27 1.48 3.97 7.11
C THR A 27 1.68 5.49 7.06
N THR A 28 2.45 5.98 6.08
CA THR A 28 2.76 7.42 5.94
C THR A 28 1.71 8.16 5.12
N THR A 29 0.95 7.47 4.26
CA THR A 29 -0.07 8.10 3.40
C THR A 29 -1.48 8.00 4.00
N ALA A 30 -2.48 8.55 3.27
CA ALA A 30 -3.89 8.47 3.65
C ALA A 30 -4.52 7.06 3.50
N PHE A 31 -3.76 6.06 3.01
CA PHE A 31 -4.27 4.72 2.69
C PHE A 31 -5.02 4.04 3.84
N VAL A 32 -4.47 4.06 5.05
CA VAL A 32 -5.09 3.43 6.24
C VAL A 32 -6.45 4.07 6.55
N LYS A 33 -6.56 5.40 6.48
CA LYS A 33 -7.84 6.09 6.76
C LYS A 33 -8.90 5.75 5.71
N VAL A 34 -8.55 5.82 4.42
CA VAL A 34 -9.49 5.55 3.32
C VAL A 34 -9.96 4.11 3.34
N SER A 35 -9.04 3.15 3.51
CA SER A 35 -9.38 1.72 3.56
C SER A 35 -10.28 1.37 4.74
N ILE A 36 -10.00 1.88 5.94
CA ILE A 36 -10.82 1.63 7.13
C ILE A 36 -12.25 2.14 6.94
N VAL A 37 -12.42 3.35 6.40
CA VAL A 37 -13.77 3.90 6.16
C VAL A 37 -14.53 3.05 5.15
N LEU A 38 -13.88 2.62 4.06
CA LEU A 38 -14.49 1.72 3.07
C LEU A 38 -14.90 0.37 3.67
N PHE A 39 -14.08 -0.20 4.57
CA PHE A 39 -14.44 -1.43 5.29
C PHE A 39 -15.60 -1.23 6.27
N LEU A 40 -15.61 -0.10 6.98
CA LEU A 40 -16.69 0.23 7.91
C LEU A 40 -18.02 0.36 7.17
N VAL A 41 -18.02 1.02 6.00
CA VAL A 41 -19.19 1.12 5.13
C VAL A 41 -19.63 -0.27 4.67
N ARG A 42 -18.71 -1.15 4.24
CA ARG A 42 -19.09 -2.52 3.87
C ARG A 42 -19.76 -3.26 5.03
N ASN A 43 -19.22 -3.15 6.24
CA ASN A 43 -19.81 -3.79 7.41
C ASN A 43 -21.21 -3.21 7.70
N ALA A 44 -21.40 -1.92 7.50
CA ALA A 44 -22.69 -1.25 7.66
C ALA A 44 -23.74 -1.67 6.61
N LEU A 45 -23.32 -2.10 5.40
CA LEU A 45 -24.21 -2.60 4.35
C LEU A 45 -24.83 -3.97 4.69
N GLY A 46 -24.33 -4.68 5.70
CA GLY A 46 -24.83 -6.01 6.09
C GLY A 46 -24.48 -7.13 5.09
N THR A 47 -23.78 -6.81 3.99
CA THR A 47 -23.35 -7.76 2.96
C THR A 47 -21.82 -7.88 2.96
N GLN A 48 -21.28 -9.00 3.43
CA GLN A 48 -19.81 -9.19 3.52
C GLN A 48 -19.16 -9.59 2.19
N THR A 49 -19.93 -10.14 1.26
CA THR A 49 -19.42 -10.63 -0.04
C THR A 49 -19.35 -9.54 -1.11
N ILE A 50 -20.18 -8.51 -0.99
CA ILE A 50 -20.24 -7.36 -1.90
C ILE A 50 -20.02 -6.11 -1.05
N PRO A 51 -18.97 -5.29 -1.30
CA PRO A 51 -17.90 -5.42 -2.30
C PRO A 51 -16.72 -6.33 -1.85
N PRO A 52 -16.04 -7.03 -2.78
CA PRO A 52 -14.86 -7.86 -2.47
C PRO A 52 -13.70 -7.03 -1.89
N ASN A 53 -12.87 -7.65 -1.03
CA ASN A 53 -11.67 -7.01 -0.44
C ASN A 53 -10.76 -6.38 -1.49
N VAL A 54 -10.53 -7.07 -2.61
CA VAL A 54 -9.63 -6.59 -3.67
C VAL A 54 -10.13 -5.28 -4.29
N VAL A 55 -11.46 -5.11 -4.40
CA VAL A 55 -12.07 -3.89 -4.96
C VAL A 55 -11.92 -2.73 -3.98
N LEU A 56 -12.15 -2.98 -2.69
CA LEU A 56 -11.98 -1.94 -1.65
C LEU A 56 -10.52 -1.48 -1.56
N TYR A 57 -9.56 -2.40 -1.62
CA TYR A 57 -8.14 -2.04 -1.61
C TYR A 57 -7.71 -1.30 -2.88
N ALA A 58 -8.20 -1.70 -4.06
CA ALA A 58 -7.93 -0.99 -5.30
C ALA A 58 -8.49 0.45 -5.27
N ALA A 59 -9.74 0.62 -4.82
CA ALA A 59 -10.35 1.93 -4.64
C ALA A 59 -9.56 2.79 -3.63
N ALA A 60 -9.15 2.21 -2.51
CA ALA A 60 -8.34 2.89 -1.50
C ALA A 60 -6.99 3.35 -2.07
N MET A 61 -6.30 2.52 -2.86
CA MET A 61 -5.03 2.87 -3.51
C MET A 61 -5.20 4.05 -4.49
N ILE A 62 -6.21 4.01 -5.34
CA ILE A 62 -6.45 5.07 -6.34
C ILE A 62 -6.77 6.40 -5.63
N LEU A 63 -7.65 6.38 -4.65
CA LEU A 63 -7.99 7.58 -3.87
C LEU A 63 -6.79 8.11 -3.08
N THR A 64 -5.94 7.23 -2.55
CA THR A 64 -4.73 7.64 -1.86
C THR A 64 -3.79 8.38 -2.80
N MET A 65 -3.51 7.81 -3.98
CA MET A 65 -2.66 8.46 -4.99
C MET A 65 -3.20 9.82 -5.41
N PHE A 66 -4.52 9.92 -5.62
CA PHE A 66 -5.19 11.17 -5.97
C PHE A 66 -5.04 12.23 -4.88
N VAL A 67 -5.25 11.88 -3.61
CA VAL A 67 -5.13 12.81 -2.48
C VAL A 67 -3.66 13.19 -2.20
N SER A 68 -2.71 12.28 -2.46
CA SER A 68 -1.28 12.54 -2.24
C SER A 68 -0.59 13.29 -3.38
N ALA A 69 -1.24 13.48 -4.54
CA ALA A 69 -0.68 14.17 -5.69
C ALA A 69 0.00 15.52 -5.37
N PRO A 70 -0.62 16.47 -4.63
CA PRO A 70 0.02 17.76 -4.33
C PRO A 70 1.24 17.66 -3.39
N VAL A 71 1.31 16.60 -2.57
CA VAL A 71 2.48 16.37 -1.70
C VAL A 71 3.66 15.87 -2.54
N ALA A 72 3.38 15.04 -3.55
CA ALA A 72 4.39 14.58 -4.48
C ALA A 72 4.93 15.73 -5.33
N GLU A 73 4.06 16.63 -5.80
CA GLU A 73 4.44 17.84 -6.55
C GLU A 73 5.35 18.75 -5.71
N GLN A 74 4.93 19.09 -4.48
CA GLN A 74 5.74 19.90 -3.53
C GLN A 74 7.08 19.28 -3.13
N THR A 75 7.25 17.96 -3.26
CA THR A 75 8.50 17.28 -2.91
C THR A 75 9.48 17.27 -4.08
N TYR A 76 8.96 17.37 -5.31
CA TYR A 76 9.76 17.37 -6.53
C TYR A 76 10.18 18.79 -6.96
N ASP A 77 9.35 19.79 -6.65
CA ASP A 77 9.68 21.22 -6.77
C ASP A 77 10.72 21.66 -5.72
#